data_AF-A0AAV4P0J2-F1
#
_entry.id   AF-A0AAV4P0J2-F1
#
_cell.length_a   1.000
_cell.length_b   1.000
_cell.length_c   1.000
_cell.angle_alpha   90.00
_cell.angle_beta   90.00
_cell.angle_gamma   90.00
#
_symmetry.space_group_name_H-M   'P 1'
#
loop_
_entity.id
_entity.type
_entity.pdbx_description
1 polymer ?
#
loop_
_entity_poly.entity_id
_entity_poly.type
_entity_poly.pdbx_seq_one_letter_code
_entity_poly.pdbx_strand_id
1 'polypeptide(L)'
;MVCIKLGDSTIEYSSEFRFYITTKLRNPHYLPETSVKVTLVNFMITPAGLEDQLLGIVVAREKPELEEQKNNLLLQGAENKRCLWRKLKPKSIKLVWVINQLLSILPFCFFTIADLANIDPMYQYSLPWFINLYIGSIDNSELLFSFLLCINILKAEGWVKEEEWRFLLTGGIGLENPHKNPFTWLPQKSWDEFCRLSELGPFEGLRESIAAEGKGFRVLFDSLNPHEEDIPGEWNEELSDFQKLLIMRCIRFDKMIPAVQKFVMENLGQSFIEPPPFDLGKAFSGQLLLFTP
;
A
#
# COMPACT_ATOMS: atom_id res chain seq x y z
N MET A 1 -59.31 -13.55 -7.91
CA MET A 1 -58.27 -13.20 -6.93
C MET A 1 -57.59 -14.49 -6.50
N VAL A 2 -56.26 -14.54 -6.51
CA VAL A 2 -55.54 -15.70 -5.97
C VAL A 2 -55.58 -15.56 -4.46
N CYS A 3 -56.07 -16.57 -3.76
CA CYS A 3 -56.08 -16.60 -2.30
C CYS A 3 -55.20 -17.76 -1.84
N ILE A 4 -54.43 -17.54 -0.77
CA ILE A 4 -53.60 -18.57 -0.13
C ILE A 4 -54.19 -18.87 1.24
N LYS A 5 -54.18 -20.17 1.59
CA LYS A 5 -54.55 -20.63 2.92
C LYS A 5 -53.29 -20.67 3.79
N LEU A 6 -53.30 -19.92 4.88
CA LEU A 6 -52.18 -19.78 5.81
C LEU A 6 -52.67 -20.23 7.20
N GLY A 7 -52.38 -21.49 7.54
CA GLY A 7 -53.01 -22.16 8.68
C GLY A 7 -54.52 -22.30 8.47
N ASP A 8 -55.32 -21.74 9.39
CA ASP A 8 -56.79 -21.76 9.32
C ASP A 8 -57.40 -20.55 8.59
N SER A 9 -56.58 -19.53 8.30
CA SER A 9 -57.02 -18.28 7.67
C SER A 9 -56.84 -18.32 6.15
N THR A 10 -57.82 -17.82 5.40
CA THR A 10 -57.72 -17.63 3.94
C THR A 10 -57.47 -16.16 3.64
N ILE A 11 -56.36 -15.86 2.96
CA ILE A 11 -55.87 -14.50 2.75
C ILE A 11 -55.72 -14.24 1.23
N GLU A 12 -56.07 -13.04 0.78
CA GLU A 12 -55.85 -12.62 -0.61
C GLU A 12 -54.35 -12.43 -0.90
N TYR A 13 -53.89 -12.92 -2.06
CA TYR A 13 -52.51 -12.83 -2.51
C TYR A 13 -52.36 -11.81 -3.63
N SER A 14 -51.44 -10.85 -3.42
CA SER A 14 -51.00 -9.93 -4.46
C SER A 14 -49.86 -10.56 -5.27
N SER A 15 -49.94 -10.48 -6.60
CA SER A 15 -48.86 -10.90 -7.50
C SER A 15 -47.61 -10.03 -7.41
N GLU A 16 -47.70 -8.84 -6.81
CA GLU A 16 -46.55 -7.96 -6.58
C GLU A 16 -45.78 -8.29 -5.30
N PHE A 17 -46.35 -9.10 -4.42
CA PHE A 17 -45.70 -9.48 -3.17
C PHE A 17 -44.48 -10.37 -3.46
N ARG A 18 -43.35 -10.04 -2.82
CA ARG A 18 -42.12 -10.83 -2.86
C ARG A 18 -41.68 -11.13 -1.43
N PHE A 19 -41.30 -12.37 -1.19
CA PHE A 19 -40.85 -12.84 0.11
C PHE A 19 -39.35 -13.16 0.05
N TYR A 20 -38.59 -12.54 0.96
CA TYR A 20 -37.15 -12.74 1.07
C TYR A 20 -36.81 -13.19 2.50
N ILE A 21 -35.97 -14.20 2.62
CA ILE A 21 -35.40 -14.65 3.89
C ILE A 21 -33.90 -14.35 3.85
N THR A 22 -33.37 -13.79 4.94
CA THR A 22 -31.93 -13.54 5.10
C THR A 22 -31.43 -14.24 6.35
N THR A 23 -30.16 -14.65 6.34
CA THR A 23 -29.47 -15.22 7.50
C THR A 23 -28.10 -14.60 7.63
N LYS A 24 -27.63 -14.45 8.87
CA LYS A 24 -26.26 -14.00 9.18
C LYS A 24 -25.27 -15.17 9.34
N LEU A 25 -25.76 -16.41 9.33
CA LEU A 25 -24.92 -17.59 9.45
C LEU A 25 -24.05 -17.73 8.19
N ARG A 26 -22.74 -17.95 8.37
CA ARG A 26 -21.79 -18.12 7.26
C ARG A 26 -22.04 -19.37 6.43
N ASN A 27 -22.35 -20.47 7.10
CA ASN A 27 -22.54 -21.77 6.46
C ASN A 27 -23.78 -22.48 7.03
N PRO A 28 -24.99 -21.97 6.73
CA PRO A 28 -26.23 -22.59 7.17
C PRO A 28 -26.46 -23.90 6.41
N HIS A 29 -26.72 -24.97 7.15
CA HIS A 29 -27.13 -26.24 6.55
C HIS A 29 -28.64 -26.25 6.30
N TYR A 30 -29.02 -26.33 5.02
CA TYR A 30 -30.42 -26.47 4.61
C TYR A 30 -30.72 -27.91 4.22
N LEU A 31 -31.89 -28.40 4.61
CA LEU A 31 -32.38 -29.70 4.15
C LEU A 31 -32.65 -29.65 2.63
N PRO A 32 -32.44 -30.75 1.90
CA PRO A 32 -32.70 -30.79 0.45
C PRO A 32 -34.12 -30.35 0.07
N GLU A 33 -35.11 -30.67 0.91
CA GLU A 33 -36.51 -30.26 0.72
C GLU A 33 -36.68 -28.73 0.69
N THR A 34 -35.89 -28.00 1.47
CA THR A 34 -35.89 -26.54 1.47
C THR A 34 -35.21 -26.02 0.21
N SER A 35 -34.04 -26.56 -0.14
CA SER A 35 -33.24 -26.12 -1.30
C SER A 35 -33.94 -26.32 -2.64
N VAL A 36 -34.89 -27.26 -2.74
CA VAL A 36 -35.70 -27.46 -3.95
C VAL A 36 -36.86 -26.46 -4.04
N LYS A 37 -37.36 -25.97 -2.90
CA LYS A 37 -38.52 -25.06 -2.83
C LYS A 37 -38.15 -23.58 -2.94
N VAL A 38 -36.91 -23.23 -2.61
CA VAL A 38 -36.44 -21.84 -2.60
C VAL A 38 -35.13 -21.70 -3.38
N THR A 39 -34.95 -20.56 -4.04
CA THR A 39 -33.67 -20.21 -4.65
C THR A 39 -32.74 -19.67 -3.56
N LEU A 40 -31.65 -20.39 -3.30
CA LEU A 40 -30.60 -19.94 -2.39
C LEU A 40 -29.63 -19.01 -3.13
N VAL A 41 -29.43 -17.82 -2.59
CA VAL A 41 -28.47 -16.83 -3.12
C VAL A 41 -27.33 -16.69 -2.12
N ASN A 42 -26.11 -16.99 -2.56
CA ASN A 42 -24.92 -16.85 -1.73
C ASN A 42 -24.38 -15.41 -1.80
N PHE A 43 -24.42 -14.70 -0.66
CA PHE A 43 -23.87 -13.34 -0.52
C PHE A 43 -22.48 -13.33 0.14
N MET A 44 -21.84 -14.49 0.30
CA MET A 44 -20.47 -14.55 0.83
C MET A 44 -19.52 -13.83 -0.14
N ILE A 45 -18.74 -12.91 0.42
CA ILE A 45 -17.70 -12.20 -0.32
C ILE A 45 -16.64 -13.23 -0.74
N THR A 46 -16.21 -13.17 -1.99
CA THR A 46 -15.11 -14.00 -2.50
C THR A 46 -13.80 -13.20 -2.50
N PRO A 47 -12.63 -13.85 -2.40
CA PRO A 47 -11.34 -13.16 -2.50
C PRO A 47 -11.20 -12.29 -3.74
N ALA A 48 -11.56 -12.83 -4.91
CA ALA A 48 -11.53 -12.08 -6.16
C ALA A 48 -12.53 -10.91 -6.18
N GLY A 49 -13.74 -11.10 -5.63
CA GLY A 49 -14.72 -10.03 -5.53
C GLY A 49 -14.29 -8.89 -4.58
N LEU A 50 -13.60 -9.23 -3.49
CA LEU A 50 -13.04 -8.26 -2.56
C LEU A 50 -11.85 -7.52 -3.19
N GLU A 51 -10.98 -8.22 -3.91
CA GLU A 51 -9.87 -7.63 -4.65
C GLU A 51 -10.36 -6.59 -5.67
N ASP A 52 -11.35 -6.95 -6.49
CA ASP A 52 -11.99 -6.04 -7.44
C ASP A 52 -12.65 -4.83 -6.76
N GLN A 53 -13.27 -5.04 -5.59
CA GLN A 53 -13.90 -3.97 -4.82
C GLN A 53 -12.86 -3.00 -4.25
N LEU A 54 -11.77 -3.51 -3.66
CA LEU A 54 -10.69 -2.68 -3.11
C LEU A 54 -9.94 -1.95 -4.23
N LEU A 55 -9.67 -2.62 -5.35
CA LEU A 55 -9.09 -2.00 -6.54
C LEU A 55 -9.98 -0.86 -7.05
N GLY A 56 -11.30 -1.08 -7.09
CA GLY A 56 -12.26 -0.04 -7.45
C GLY A 56 -12.15 1.20 -6.56
N ILE A 57 -12.05 1.01 -5.23
CA ILE A 57 -11.91 2.10 -4.26
C ILE A 57 -10.58 2.85 -4.44
N VAL A 58 -9.48 2.16 -4.73
CA VAL A 58 -8.19 2.83 -4.95
C VAL A 58 -8.20 3.61 -6.27
N VAL A 59 -8.76 3.04 -7.33
CA VAL A 59 -8.87 3.71 -8.64
C VAL A 59 -9.77 4.95 -8.54
N ALA A 60 -10.87 4.85 -7.80
CA ALA A 60 -11.78 5.95 -7.48
C ALA A 60 -11.04 7.14 -6.85
N ARG A 61 -10.17 6.83 -5.89
CA ARG A 61 -9.43 7.82 -5.10
C ARG A 61 -8.29 8.46 -5.89
N GLU A 62 -7.49 7.65 -6.58
CA GLU A 62 -6.29 8.09 -7.30
C GLU A 62 -6.62 8.80 -8.63
N LYS A 63 -7.66 8.36 -9.35
CA LYS A 63 -8.03 8.91 -10.65
C LYS A 63 -9.55 9.01 -10.79
N PRO A 64 -10.18 10.00 -10.16
CA PRO A 64 -11.63 10.17 -10.18
C PRO A 64 -12.19 10.34 -11.61
N GLU A 65 -11.44 10.99 -12.51
CA GLU A 65 -11.81 11.13 -13.93
C GLU A 65 -11.96 9.78 -14.66
N LEU A 66 -11.14 8.79 -14.30
CA LEU A 66 -11.20 7.44 -14.88
C LEU A 66 -12.35 6.62 -14.30
N GLU A 67 -12.73 6.87 -13.05
CA GLU A 67 -13.93 6.26 -12.49
C GLU A 67 -15.19 6.84 -13.13
N GLU A 68 -15.24 8.14 -13.37
CA GLU A 68 -16.32 8.77 -14.11
C GLU A 68 -16.41 8.21 -15.54
N GLN A 69 -15.28 8.02 -16.21
CA GLN A 69 -15.23 7.30 -17.49
C GLN A 69 -15.67 5.84 -17.36
N LYS A 70 -15.28 5.11 -16.31
CA LYS A 70 -15.73 3.72 -16.04
C LYS A 70 -17.25 3.67 -15.89
N ASN A 71 -17.85 4.59 -15.13
CA ASN A 71 -19.29 4.65 -14.90
C ASN A 71 -20.06 4.99 -16.19
N ASN A 72 -19.53 5.93 -16.98
CA ASN A 72 -20.08 6.25 -18.29
C ASN A 72 -19.95 5.10 -19.30
N LEU A 73 -18.88 4.29 -19.23
CA LEU A 73 -18.63 3.16 -20.13
C LEU A 73 -19.33 1.87 -19.68
N LEU A 74 -19.62 1.69 -18.39
CA LEU A 74 -20.48 0.62 -17.87
C LEU A 74 -21.89 0.71 -18.45
N LEU A 75 -22.39 1.93 -18.67
CA LEU A 75 -23.64 2.20 -19.38
C LEU A 75 -23.56 1.85 -20.88
N GLN A 76 -22.36 1.74 -21.46
CA GLN A 76 -22.12 1.44 -22.88
C GLN A 76 -21.70 -0.02 -23.18
N GLY A 77 -21.62 -0.90 -22.17
CA GLY A 77 -21.45 -2.35 -22.39
C GLY A 77 -20.00 -2.89 -22.47
N ALA A 78 -19.90 -4.22 -22.61
CA ALA A 78 -18.73 -5.04 -22.28
C ALA A 78 -17.45 -4.83 -23.12
N GLU A 79 -17.55 -4.27 -24.33
CA GLU A 79 -16.40 -4.06 -25.22
C GLU A 79 -15.44 -2.97 -24.70
N ASN A 80 -15.95 -2.02 -23.90
CA ASN A 80 -15.16 -0.91 -23.37
C ASN A 80 -14.26 -1.28 -22.20
N LYS A 81 -14.55 -2.35 -21.44
CA LYS A 81 -13.65 -2.85 -20.38
C LYS A 81 -12.26 -3.11 -20.98
N ARG A 82 -12.17 -3.80 -22.12
CA ARG A 82 -10.89 -4.13 -22.79
C ARG A 82 -10.14 -2.88 -23.30
N CYS A 83 -10.85 -1.86 -23.77
CA CYS A 83 -10.26 -0.61 -24.25
C CYS A 83 -9.75 0.28 -23.10
N LEU A 84 -10.47 0.32 -21.96
CA LEU A 84 -10.01 0.99 -20.73
C LEU A 84 -8.67 0.40 -20.25
N TRP A 85 -8.58 -0.93 -20.14
CA TRP A 85 -7.34 -1.64 -19.76
C TRP A 85 -6.18 -1.37 -20.73
N ARG A 86 -6.46 -1.11 -22.01
CA ARG A 86 -5.43 -0.84 -23.03
C ARG A 86 -4.89 0.60 -22.96
N LYS A 87 -5.73 1.59 -22.60
CA LYS A 87 -5.33 3.01 -22.44
C LYS A 87 -4.62 3.28 -21.11
N LEU A 88 -4.81 2.44 -20.10
CA LEU A 88 -4.14 2.49 -18.79
C LEU A 88 -2.63 2.18 -18.83
N LYS A 89 -2.09 1.69 -19.96
CA LYS A 89 -0.81 0.96 -20.01
C LYS A 89 0.51 1.74 -19.76
N PRO A 90 0.74 3.02 -20.10
CA PRO A 90 2.12 3.53 -20.02
C PRO A 90 2.57 4.08 -18.65
N LYS A 91 1.71 4.84 -17.93
CA LYS A 91 2.05 5.47 -16.64
C LYS A 91 1.30 4.90 -15.43
N SER A 92 0.15 4.26 -15.65
CA SER A 92 -0.69 3.68 -14.59
C SER A 92 -0.33 2.24 -14.25
N ILE A 93 0.45 1.54 -15.08
CA ILE A 93 0.84 0.14 -14.84
C ILE A 93 1.66 -0.02 -13.57
N LYS A 94 2.59 0.88 -13.23
CA LYS A 94 3.45 0.70 -12.04
C LYS A 94 2.69 0.88 -10.73
N LEU A 95 1.81 1.88 -10.67
CA LEU A 95 0.94 2.13 -9.53
C LEU A 95 -0.03 0.96 -9.30
N VAL A 96 -0.71 0.54 -10.37
CA VAL A 96 -1.62 -0.61 -10.36
C VAL A 96 -0.88 -1.91 -10.05
N TRP A 97 0.40 -2.05 -10.41
CA TRP A 97 1.20 -3.26 -10.12
C TRP A 97 1.63 -3.33 -8.65
N VAL A 98 2.02 -2.20 -8.03
CA VAL A 98 2.30 -2.11 -6.58
C VAL A 98 1.02 -2.28 -5.76
N ILE A 99 -0.08 -1.67 -6.21
CA ILE A 99 -1.42 -1.88 -5.64
C ILE A 99 -1.85 -3.34 -5.82
N ASN A 100 -1.56 -4.00 -6.95
CA ASN A 100 -1.82 -5.44 -7.17
C ASN A 100 -1.05 -6.33 -6.20
N GLN A 101 0.22 -5.99 -5.91
CA GLN A 101 1.03 -6.73 -4.94
C GLN A 101 0.43 -6.65 -3.53
N LEU A 102 -0.01 -5.46 -3.09
CA LEU A 102 -0.73 -5.28 -1.82
C LEU A 102 -2.14 -5.92 -1.83
N LEU A 103 -2.87 -5.79 -2.94
CA LEU A 103 -4.21 -6.34 -3.16
C LEU A 103 -4.25 -7.86 -3.14
N SER A 104 -3.16 -8.56 -3.50
CA SER A 104 -3.13 -10.03 -3.42
C SER A 104 -3.13 -10.55 -1.96
N ILE A 105 -2.68 -9.75 -1.00
CA ILE A 105 -2.52 -10.12 0.42
C ILE A 105 -3.74 -9.67 1.24
N LEU A 106 -4.39 -8.57 0.86
CA LEU A 106 -5.49 -7.95 1.60
C LEU A 106 -6.75 -8.82 1.74
N PRO A 107 -7.22 -9.54 0.71
CA PRO A 107 -8.32 -10.49 0.86
C PRO A 107 -7.97 -11.59 1.86
N PHE A 108 -6.73 -12.11 1.81
CA PHE A 108 -6.24 -13.08 2.79
C PHE A 108 -6.31 -12.50 4.21
N CYS A 109 -5.81 -11.27 4.42
CA CYS A 109 -5.92 -10.59 5.70
C CYS A 109 -7.38 -10.43 6.16
N PHE A 110 -8.28 -9.98 5.28
CA PHE A 110 -9.70 -9.87 5.60
C PHE A 110 -10.30 -11.21 6.02
N PHE A 111 -10.10 -12.28 5.25
CA PHE A 111 -10.65 -13.60 5.60
C PHE A 111 -10.03 -14.16 6.88
N THR A 112 -8.73 -13.96 7.14
CA THR A 112 -8.12 -14.36 8.43
C THR A 112 -8.71 -13.60 9.61
N ILE A 113 -8.92 -12.29 9.50
CA ILE A 113 -9.56 -11.47 10.55
C ILE A 113 -11.01 -11.91 10.72
N ALA A 114 -11.70 -12.14 9.63
CA ALA A 114 -13.09 -12.56 9.66
C ALA A 114 -13.20 -13.97 10.26
N ASP A 115 -12.21 -14.84 10.11
CA ASP A 115 -12.17 -16.18 10.70
C ASP A 115 -11.89 -16.17 12.21
N LEU A 116 -11.38 -15.06 12.78
CA LEU A 116 -11.26 -14.89 14.23
C LEU A 116 -12.63 -14.93 14.93
N ALA A 117 -13.71 -14.59 14.23
CA ALA A 117 -15.08 -14.72 14.74
C ALA A 117 -15.46 -16.19 15.07
N ASN A 118 -14.73 -17.18 14.53
CA ASN A 118 -14.91 -18.59 14.90
C ASN A 118 -14.30 -18.92 16.26
N ILE A 119 -13.36 -18.10 16.76
CA ILE A 119 -12.73 -18.27 18.08
C ILE A 119 -13.60 -17.60 19.15
N ASP A 120 -13.97 -16.34 18.92
CA ASP A 120 -14.89 -15.60 19.78
C ASP A 120 -15.75 -14.64 18.94
N PRO A 121 -17.09 -14.64 19.10
CA PRO A 121 -17.97 -13.70 18.41
C PRO A 121 -17.60 -12.21 18.58
N MET A 122 -16.84 -11.85 19.62
CA MET A 122 -16.32 -10.50 19.83
C MET A 122 -15.35 -10.05 18.73
N TYR A 123 -14.68 -10.98 18.04
CA TYR A 123 -13.78 -10.67 16.92
C TYR A 123 -14.51 -10.54 15.56
N GLN A 124 -15.82 -10.31 15.58
CA GLN A 124 -16.60 -10.11 14.37
C GLN A 124 -16.42 -8.69 13.82
N TYR A 125 -15.54 -8.54 12.83
CA TYR A 125 -15.35 -7.29 12.11
C TYR A 125 -16.21 -7.22 10.84
N SER A 126 -16.70 -6.02 10.52
CA SER A 126 -17.50 -5.77 9.32
C SER A 126 -16.63 -5.41 8.11
N LEU A 127 -17.11 -5.68 6.89
CA LEU A 127 -16.43 -5.24 5.66
C LEU A 127 -16.19 -3.72 5.64
N PRO A 128 -17.17 -2.85 6.00
CA PRO A 128 -16.93 -1.41 6.09
C PRO A 128 -15.80 -1.03 7.06
N TRP A 129 -15.70 -1.71 8.20
CA TRP A 129 -14.60 -1.48 9.14
C TRP A 129 -13.24 -1.82 8.52
N PHE A 130 -13.15 -2.97 7.83
CA PHE A 130 -11.91 -3.38 7.15
C PHE A 130 -11.54 -2.43 6.01
N ILE A 131 -12.53 -1.95 5.24
CA ILE A 131 -12.32 -0.94 4.19
C ILE A 131 -11.80 0.37 4.79
N ASN A 132 -12.35 0.82 5.92
CA ASN A 132 -11.88 2.03 6.59
C ASN A 132 -10.46 1.87 7.15
N LEU A 133 -10.12 0.71 7.71
CA LEU A 133 -8.75 0.38 8.12
C LEU A 133 -7.79 0.40 6.92
N TYR A 134 -8.23 -0.16 5.79
CA TYR A 134 -7.45 -0.19 4.55
C TYR A 134 -7.22 1.22 4.00
N ILE A 135 -8.26 2.05 3.93
CA ILE A 135 -8.15 3.46 3.52
C ILE A 135 -7.25 4.23 4.48
N GLY A 136 -7.42 4.06 5.80
CA GLY A 136 -6.54 4.67 6.79
C GLY A 136 -5.08 4.21 6.65
N SER A 137 -4.85 2.96 6.22
CA SER A 137 -3.50 2.46 5.94
C SER A 137 -2.91 3.10 4.69
N ILE A 138 -3.71 3.31 3.63
CA ILE A 138 -3.31 4.06 2.43
C ILE A 138 -2.92 5.49 2.81
N ASP A 139 -3.77 6.17 3.57
CA ASP A 139 -3.59 7.57 3.97
C ASP A 139 -2.34 7.78 4.84
N ASN A 140 -2.02 6.82 5.70
CA ASN A 140 -0.79 6.86 6.50
C ASN A 140 0.46 6.37 5.75
N SER A 141 0.32 5.88 4.51
CA SER A 141 1.41 5.29 3.72
C SER A 141 1.76 6.08 2.45
N GLU A 142 1.20 7.30 2.28
CA GLU A 142 1.41 8.15 1.10
C GLU A 142 2.90 8.32 0.77
N LEU A 143 3.74 8.56 1.79
CA LEU A 143 5.18 8.66 1.60
C LEU A 143 5.82 7.35 1.13
N LEU A 144 5.44 6.20 1.72
CA LEU A 144 5.96 4.89 1.33
C LEU A 144 5.58 4.58 -0.12
N PHE A 145 4.36 4.93 -0.52
CA PHE A 145 3.85 4.75 -1.86
C PHE A 145 4.57 5.64 -2.87
N SER A 146 4.69 6.94 -2.61
CA SER A 146 5.44 7.88 -3.43
C SER A 146 6.90 7.45 -3.56
N PHE A 147 7.51 6.96 -2.48
CA PHE A 147 8.87 6.43 -2.49
C PHE A 147 9.00 5.16 -3.35
N LEU A 148 8.13 4.16 -3.16
CA LEU A 148 8.14 2.94 -3.97
C LEU A 148 7.87 3.22 -5.45
N LEU A 149 6.99 4.18 -5.76
CA LEU A 149 6.74 4.63 -7.12
C LEU A 149 8.03 5.21 -7.74
N CYS A 150 8.69 6.12 -7.03
CA CYS A 150 9.94 6.74 -7.46
C CYS A 150 11.01 5.68 -7.75
N ILE A 151 11.24 4.75 -6.82
CA ILE A 151 12.21 3.67 -6.99
C ILE A 151 11.87 2.77 -8.17
N ASN A 152 10.61 2.41 -8.37
CA ASN A 152 10.20 1.58 -9.51
C ASN A 152 10.32 2.32 -10.85
N ILE A 153 10.24 3.65 -10.87
CA ILE A 153 10.55 4.46 -12.05
C ILE A 153 12.03 4.37 -12.35
N LEU A 154 12.87 4.72 -11.37
CA LEU A 154 14.33 4.75 -11.52
C LEU A 154 14.93 3.37 -11.82
N LYS A 155 14.38 2.30 -11.25
CA LYS A 155 14.77 0.92 -11.59
C LYS A 155 14.51 0.56 -13.05
N ALA A 156 13.40 1.00 -13.61
CA ALA A 156 13.07 0.69 -15.01
C ALA A 156 13.94 1.48 -15.99
N GLU A 157 14.42 2.64 -15.57
CA GLU A 157 15.38 3.44 -16.33
C GLU A 157 16.83 2.98 -16.13
N GLY A 158 17.07 2.09 -15.17
CA GLY A 158 18.38 1.51 -14.88
C GLY A 158 19.25 2.35 -13.92
N TRP A 159 18.71 3.43 -13.36
CA TRP A 159 19.41 4.30 -12.41
C TRP A 159 19.58 3.68 -11.03
N VAL A 160 18.69 2.75 -10.64
CA VAL A 160 18.75 2.04 -9.35
C VAL A 160 18.95 0.55 -9.61
N LYS A 161 20.04 -0.01 -9.08
CA LYS A 161 20.32 -1.45 -9.19
C LYS A 161 19.58 -2.23 -8.11
N GLU A 162 19.24 -3.49 -8.40
CA GLU A 162 18.55 -4.36 -7.43
C GLU A 162 19.39 -4.64 -6.17
N GLU A 163 20.71 -4.65 -6.29
CA GLU A 163 21.63 -4.85 -5.16
C GLU A 163 21.60 -3.67 -4.18
N GLU A 164 21.62 -2.45 -4.70
CA GLU A 164 21.50 -1.20 -3.94
C GLU A 164 20.13 -1.11 -3.24
N TRP A 165 19.05 -1.48 -3.96
CA TRP A 165 17.71 -1.54 -3.38
C TRP A 165 17.59 -2.56 -2.25
N ARG A 166 18.14 -3.77 -2.44
CA ARG A 166 18.15 -4.79 -1.39
C ARG A 166 18.95 -4.35 -0.17
N PHE A 167 20.05 -3.65 -0.39
CA PHE A 167 20.83 -3.05 0.69
C PHE A 167 20.00 -2.03 1.46
N LEU A 168 19.27 -1.12 0.78
CA LEU A 168 18.39 -0.17 1.46
C LEU A 168 17.31 -0.87 2.30
N LEU A 169 16.77 -2.01 1.88
CA LEU A 169 15.72 -2.70 2.65
C LEU A 169 16.29 -3.47 3.87
N THR A 170 17.47 -4.06 3.72
CA THR A 170 17.98 -5.05 4.67
C THR A 170 19.22 -4.62 5.46
N GLY A 171 19.91 -3.56 5.03
CA GLY A 171 21.24 -3.17 5.54
C GLY A 171 22.36 -4.14 5.14
N GLY A 172 22.06 -5.08 4.23
CA GLY A 172 22.91 -6.22 3.91
C GLY A 172 22.86 -7.32 4.97
N ILE A 173 22.98 -8.57 4.53
CA ILE A 173 23.07 -9.73 5.43
C ILE A 173 24.54 -10.12 5.50
N GLY A 174 25.24 -9.69 6.56
CA GLY A 174 26.66 -9.99 6.77
C GLY A 174 26.87 -10.96 7.92
N LEU A 175 27.71 -11.98 7.68
CA LEU A 175 28.45 -12.66 8.75
C LEU A 175 29.50 -11.68 9.31
N GLU A 176 30.01 -11.96 10.52
CA GLU A 176 30.87 -11.08 11.32
C GLU A 176 31.82 -10.19 10.48
N ASN A 177 31.79 -8.88 10.74
CA ASN A 177 32.63 -7.92 10.04
C ASN A 177 34.09 -8.05 10.51
N PRO A 178 35.06 -8.36 9.62
CA PRO A 178 36.47 -8.43 9.99
C PRO A 178 37.09 -7.05 10.25
N HIS A 179 36.43 -5.96 9.84
CA HIS A 179 36.91 -4.59 10.01
C HIS A 179 36.43 -3.97 11.31
N LYS A 180 37.36 -3.79 12.27
CA LYS A 180 37.06 -3.10 13.53
C LYS A 180 36.72 -1.64 13.28
N ASN A 181 35.72 -1.14 14.02
CA ASN A 181 35.32 0.25 13.96
C ASN A 181 36.44 1.16 14.50
N PRO A 182 36.96 2.10 13.69
CA PRO A 182 38.00 3.04 14.13
C PRO A 182 37.43 4.21 14.93
N PHE A 183 36.11 4.38 14.99
CA PHE A 183 35.44 5.52 15.60
C PHE A 183 34.76 5.19 16.93
N THR A 184 34.78 6.16 17.84
CA THR A 184 34.06 6.08 19.13
C THR A 184 32.66 6.66 19.09
N TRP A 185 32.35 7.50 18.09
CA TRP A 185 31.06 8.18 17.93
C TRP A 185 30.07 7.39 17.07
N LEU A 186 30.55 6.54 16.16
CA LEU A 186 29.71 5.72 15.29
C LEU A 186 29.41 4.36 15.96
N PRO A 187 28.16 3.91 16.03
CA PRO A 187 27.83 2.57 16.53
C PRO A 187 28.45 1.47 15.66
N GLN A 188 28.86 0.35 16.29
CA GLN A 188 29.43 -0.79 15.56
C GLN A 188 28.50 -1.32 14.45
N LYS A 189 27.18 -1.37 14.70
CA LYS A 189 26.19 -1.81 13.71
C LYS A 189 26.20 -0.94 12.44
N SER A 190 26.25 0.38 12.62
CA SER A 190 26.33 1.34 11.52
C SER A 190 27.64 1.22 10.75
N TRP A 191 28.76 0.99 11.46
CA TRP A 191 30.04 0.73 10.83
C TRP A 191 30.04 -0.57 10.00
N ASP A 192 29.38 -1.62 10.50
CA ASP A 192 29.25 -2.89 9.77
C ASP A 192 28.41 -2.72 8.50
N GLU A 193 27.35 -1.90 8.54
CA GLU A 193 26.59 -1.53 7.34
C GLU A 193 27.46 -0.76 6.33
N PHE A 194 28.31 0.15 6.79
CA PHE A 194 29.25 0.87 5.94
C PHE A 194 30.28 0.00 5.25
N CYS A 195 30.86 -0.96 5.98
CA CYS A 195 31.81 -1.91 5.40
C CYS A 195 31.14 -2.71 4.29
N ARG A 196 29.89 -3.16 4.49
CA ARG A 196 29.10 -3.85 3.46
C ARG A 196 28.72 -2.93 2.29
N LEU A 197 28.38 -1.67 2.56
CA LEU A 197 28.10 -0.69 1.51
C LEU A 197 29.34 -0.51 0.62
N SER A 198 30.53 -0.49 1.20
CA SER A 198 31.81 -0.33 0.48
C SER A 198 32.16 -1.53 -0.42
N GLU A 199 31.49 -2.67 -0.27
CA GLU A 199 31.64 -3.84 -1.15
C GLU A 199 30.77 -3.73 -2.41
N LEU A 200 29.81 -2.80 -2.44
CA LEU A 200 29.03 -2.52 -3.64
C LEU A 200 29.88 -1.67 -4.60
N GLY A 201 29.87 -2.04 -5.88
CA GLY A 201 30.73 -1.44 -6.91
C GLY A 201 30.87 0.09 -6.92
N PRO A 202 29.79 0.90 -6.80
CA PRO A 202 29.91 2.36 -6.82
C PRO A 202 30.44 2.99 -5.52
N PHE A 203 30.66 2.21 -4.47
CA PHE A 203 31.16 2.66 -3.17
C PHE A 203 32.53 2.07 -2.83
N GLU A 204 33.24 1.53 -3.82
CA GLU A 204 34.58 1.01 -3.62
C GLU A 204 35.50 2.13 -3.13
N GLY A 205 36.18 1.94 -1.99
CA GLY A 205 37.00 2.97 -1.36
C GLY A 205 36.28 3.86 -0.32
N LEU A 206 34.97 3.70 -0.12
CA LEU A 206 34.19 4.51 0.83
C LEU A 206 34.70 4.34 2.28
N ARG A 207 35.01 3.11 2.71
CA ARG A 207 35.54 2.85 4.06
C ARG A 207 36.86 3.56 4.31
N GLU A 208 37.77 3.61 3.32
CA GLU A 208 39.05 4.30 3.41
C GLU A 208 38.87 5.82 3.45
N SER A 209 37.98 6.35 2.61
CA SER A 209 37.65 7.78 2.60
C SER A 209 37.04 8.22 3.94
N ILE A 210 36.11 7.45 4.52
CA ILE A 210 35.55 7.76 5.84
C ILE A 210 36.64 7.70 6.93
N ALA A 211 37.54 6.72 6.87
CA ALA A 211 38.67 6.63 7.81
C ALA A 211 39.60 7.85 7.73
N ALA A 212 39.79 8.43 6.54
CA ALA A 212 40.59 9.63 6.32
C ALA A 212 39.83 10.94 6.66
N GLU A 213 38.57 11.04 6.24
CA GLU A 213 37.70 12.22 6.35
C GLU A 213 36.71 12.14 7.52
N GLY A 214 37.04 11.38 8.56
CA GLY A 214 36.13 11.12 9.68
C GLY A 214 35.63 12.37 10.43
N LYS A 215 36.26 13.54 10.23
CA LYS A 215 35.74 14.82 10.74
C LYS A 215 34.52 15.31 9.97
N GLY A 216 34.49 15.19 8.64
CA GLY A 216 33.36 15.60 7.81
C GLY A 216 32.13 14.74 8.09
N PHE A 217 32.31 13.42 8.11
CA PHE A 217 31.23 12.48 8.44
C PHE A 217 30.73 12.61 9.87
N ARG A 218 31.56 13.10 10.80
CA ARG A 218 31.13 13.42 12.16
C ARG A 218 30.21 14.64 12.21
N VAL A 219 30.48 15.68 11.42
CA VAL A 219 29.57 16.84 11.32
C VAL A 219 28.20 16.38 10.83
N LEU A 220 28.18 15.55 9.79
CA LEU A 220 26.96 14.95 9.26
C LEU A 220 26.23 14.07 10.30
N PHE A 221 26.96 13.32 11.12
CA PHE A 221 26.39 12.52 12.21
C PHE A 221 25.80 13.39 13.34
N ASP A 222 26.52 14.43 13.76
CA ASP A 222 26.12 15.33 14.85
C ASP A 222 25.00 16.31 14.42
N SER A 223 24.75 16.45 13.12
CA SER A 223 23.72 17.33 12.56
C SER A 223 22.29 16.95 12.99
N LEU A 224 21.44 17.96 13.18
CA LEU A 224 20.00 17.75 13.42
C LEU A 224 19.25 17.36 12.14
N ASN A 225 19.71 17.86 11.00
CA ASN A 225 19.10 17.71 9.67
C ASN A 225 20.14 17.20 8.66
N PRO A 226 20.64 15.96 8.83
CA PRO A 226 21.71 15.42 8.00
C PRO A 226 21.32 15.25 6.52
N HIS A 227 20.03 15.23 6.20
CA HIS A 227 19.52 15.12 4.83
C HIS A 227 19.63 16.43 4.02
N GLU A 228 19.86 17.56 4.69
CA GLU A 228 20.07 18.86 4.06
C GLU A 228 21.55 19.19 3.85
N GLU A 229 22.44 18.47 4.54
CA GLU A 229 23.88 18.67 4.45
C GLU A 229 24.48 17.89 3.29
N ASP A 230 25.52 18.47 2.68
CA ASP A 230 26.29 17.82 1.64
C ASP A 230 27.12 16.66 2.23
N ILE A 231 27.20 15.55 1.49
CA ILE A 231 28.09 14.46 1.86
C ILE A 231 29.53 14.95 1.68
N PRO A 232 30.42 14.75 2.66
CA PRO A 232 31.80 15.21 2.56
C PRO A 232 32.56 14.48 1.45
N GLY A 233 33.45 15.22 0.77
CA GLY A 233 34.39 14.68 -0.22
C GLY A 233 33.81 14.58 -1.63
N GLU A 234 34.47 13.77 -2.46
CA GLU A 234 34.15 13.53 -3.89
C GLU A 234 32.79 12.84 -4.06
N TRP A 235 32.29 12.20 -3.00
CA TRP A 235 31.02 11.47 -2.96
C TRP A 235 29.78 12.34 -3.19
N ASN A 236 29.84 13.66 -2.98
CA ASN A 236 28.68 14.51 -3.26
C ASN A 236 28.43 14.67 -4.77
N GLU A 237 29.48 14.65 -5.58
CA GLU A 237 29.39 14.86 -7.03
C GLU A 237 29.33 13.52 -7.80
N GLU A 238 29.96 12.46 -7.27
CA GLU A 238 30.02 11.16 -7.94
C GLU A 238 28.79 10.27 -7.71
N LEU A 239 28.06 10.47 -6.60
CA LEU A 239 26.94 9.61 -6.24
C LEU A 239 25.59 10.17 -6.69
N SER A 240 24.73 9.26 -7.17
CA SER A 240 23.32 9.55 -7.42
C SER A 240 22.53 9.81 -6.13
N ASP A 241 21.41 10.52 -6.21
CA ASP A 241 20.56 10.84 -5.05
C ASP A 241 20.12 9.58 -4.27
N PHE A 242 19.90 8.46 -4.98
CA PHE A 242 19.58 7.18 -4.35
C PHE A 242 20.78 6.59 -3.58
N GLN A 243 22.00 6.72 -4.11
CA GLN A 243 23.21 6.27 -3.45
C GLN A 243 23.54 7.13 -2.22
N LYS A 244 23.28 8.44 -2.28
CA LYS A 244 23.36 9.34 -1.12
C LYS A 244 22.41 8.89 0.00
N LEU A 245 21.20 8.41 -0.35
CA LEU A 245 20.24 7.85 0.59
C LEU A 245 20.78 6.58 1.31
N LEU A 246 21.61 5.77 0.65
CA LEU A 246 22.25 4.60 1.27
C LEU A 246 23.30 5.00 2.32
N ILE A 247 24.10 6.03 2.04
CA ILE A 247 25.06 6.58 3.02
C ILE A 247 24.31 7.13 4.23
N MET A 248 23.23 7.88 3.99
CA MET A 248 22.38 8.43 5.04
C MET A 248 21.78 7.34 5.94
N ARG A 249 21.36 6.22 5.36
CA ARG A 249 20.89 5.05 6.13
C ARG A 249 21.96 4.54 7.10
N CYS A 250 23.21 4.46 6.65
CA CYS A 250 24.32 3.92 7.44
C CYS A 250 24.71 4.86 8.60
N ILE A 251 24.71 6.18 8.38
CA ILE A 251 25.06 7.19 9.40
C ILE A 251 23.90 7.41 10.38
N ARG A 252 22.71 7.70 9.85
CA ARG A 252 21.53 8.14 10.62
C ARG A 252 20.25 7.52 10.09
N PHE A 253 20.05 6.26 10.45
CA PHE A 253 18.80 5.54 10.18
C PHE A 253 17.56 6.25 10.75
N ASP A 254 17.70 6.95 11.89
CA ASP A 254 16.61 7.69 12.54
C ASP A 254 16.06 8.83 11.68
N LYS A 255 16.86 9.37 10.76
CA LYS A 255 16.50 10.47 9.86
C LYS A 255 16.17 9.99 8.44
N MET A 256 15.90 8.70 8.25
CA MET A 256 15.54 8.15 6.95
C MET A 256 14.22 8.68 6.41
N ILE A 257 13.23 8.94 7.26
CA ILE A 257 11.92 9.46 6.81
C ILE A 257 12.08 10.85 6.16
N PRO A 258 12.70 11.85 6.81
CA PRO A 258 13.01 13.13 6.17
C PRO A 258 13.87 13.01 4.91
N ALA A 259 14.86 12.10 4.91
CA ALA A 259 15.72 11.88 3.74
C ALA A 259 14.92 11.32 2.54
N VAL A 260 14.01 10.37 2.78
CA VAL A 260 13.09 9.82 1.78
C VAL A 260 12.13 10.89 1.28
N GLN A 261 11.64 11.76 2.17
CA GLN A 261 10.80 12.90 1.75
C GLN A 261 11.58 13.80 0.78
N LYS A 262 12.79 14.22 1.14
CA LYS A 262 13.62 15.04 0.23
C LYS A 262 13.85 14.36 -1.12
N PHE A 263 14.23 13.08 -1.10
CA PHE A 263 14.44 12.29 -2.31
C PHE A 263 13.21 12.24 -3.23
N VAL A 264 12.02 12.01 -2.66
CA VAL A 264 10.75 12.00 -3.41
C VAL A 264 10.42 13.40 -3.94
N MET A 265 10.68 14.45 -3.17
CA MET A 265 10.46 15.85 -3.56
C MET A 265 11.28 16.22 -4.79
N GLU A 266 12.55 15.82 -4.83
CA GLU A 266 13.48 16.13 -5.91
C GLU A 266 13.17 15.33 -7.18
N ASN A 267 12.76 14.07 -7.06
CA ASN A 267 12.54 13.17 -8.20
C ASN A 267 11.11 13.19 -8.77
N LEU A 268 10.08 13.32 -7.92
CA LEU A 268 8.67 13.29 -8.31
C LEU A 268 7.98 14.66 -8.20
N GLY A 269 8.53 15.58 -7.40
CA GLY A 269 7.97 16.90 -7.15
C GLY A 269 7.24 17.01 -5.81
N GLN A 270 7.13 18.25 -5.29
CA GLN A 270 6.58 18.57 -3.96
C GLN A 270 5.11 18.15 -3.77
N SER A 271 4.35 18.04 -4.86
CA SER A 271 2.94 17.63 -4.84
C SER A 271 2.69 16.19 -4.40
N PHE A 272 3.72 15.35 -4.29
CA PHE A 272 3.61 13.94 -3.89
C PHE A 272 3.91 13.68 -2.40
N ILE A 273 4.15 14.76 -1.63
CA ILE A 273 4.47 14.72 -0.20
C ILE A 273 3.52 15.58 0.62
N GLU A 274 3.06 16.69 0.05
CA GLU A 274 2.08 17.54 0.72
C GLU A 274 0.69 16.91 0.62
N PRO A 275 0.01 16.68 1.77
CA PRO A 275 -1.37 16.24 1.74
C PRO A 275 -2.18 17.31 1.01
N PRO A 276 -3.07 16.94 0.07
CA PRO A 276 -3.89 17.91 -0.64
C PRO A 276 -4.67 18.74 0.38
N PRO A 277 -4.88 20.05 0.10
CA PRO A 277 -5.61 20.92 1.02
C PRO A 277 -6.95 20.29 1.38
N PHE A 278 -7.21 20.20 2.68
CA PHE A 278 -8.41 19.55 3.21
C PHE A 278 -9.65 20.32 2.75
N ASP A 279 -10.38 19.74 1.79
CA ASP A 279 -11.58 20.32 1.23
C ASP A 279 -12.80 19.76 1.97
N LEU A 280 -13.37 20.60 2.85
CA LEU A 280 -14.61 20.31 3.59
C LEU A 280 -15.76 19.92 2.63
N GLY A 281 -15.81 20.51 1.43
CA GLY A 281 -16.83 20.20 0.41
C GLY A 281 -16.73 18.77 -0.12
N LYS A 282 -15.51 18.23 -0.25
CA LYS A 282 -15.28 16.82 -0.62
C LYS A 282 -15.49 15.85 0.55
N ALA A 283 -15.14 16.26 1.78
CA ALA A 283 -15.32 15.43 2.97
C ALA A 283 -16.81 15.19 3.29
N PHE A 284 -17.67 16.20 3.10
CA PHE A 284 -19.11 16.09 3.40
C PHE A 284 -19.97 15.57 2.24
N SER A 285 -19.45 15.48 1.02
CA SER A 285 -20.22 14.93 -0.12
C SER A 285 -20.19 13.40 -0.22
N GLY A 286 -19.25 12.72 0.47
CA GLY A 286 -19.09 11.26 0.41
C GLY A 286 -19.39 10.50 1.71
N GLN A 287 -19.59 11.16 2.84
CA GLN A 287 -19.84 10.50 4.11
C GLN A 287 -21.33 10.22 4.31
N LEU A 288 -21.71 8.98 3.97
CA LEU A 288 -22.92 8.33 4.47
C LEU A 288 -22.74 8.03 5.98
N LEU A 289 -22.58 9.08 6.80
CA LEU A 289 -22.44 9.04 8.27
C LEU A 289 -23.80 8.80 8.95
N LEU A 290 -24.57 7.80 8.51
CA LEU A 290 -25.86 7.48 9.13
C LEU A 290 -26.03 6.03 9.59
N PHE A 291 -25.05 5.14 9.40
CA PHE A 291 -25.26 3.72 9.73
C PHE A 291 -24.07 3.00 10.38
N THR A 292 -23.44 3.62 11.38
CA THR A 292 -22.78 2.86 12.45
C THR A 292 -23.00 3.58 13.79
N PRO A 293 -23.52 2.89 14.82
CA PRO A 293 -23.60 3.45 16.18
C PRO A 293 -22.22 3.68 16.78
#